data_AF-A0A932KBA5-F1
#
_entry.id   AF-A0A932KBA5-F1
#
_cell.length_a   1.000
_cell.length_b   1.000
_cell.length_c   1.000
_cell.angle_alpha   90.00
_cell.angle_beta   90.00
_cell.angle_gamma   90.00
#
_symmetry.space_group_name_H-M   'P 1'
#
loop_
_entity.id
_entity.type
_entity.pdbx_description
1 polymer ?
#
loop_
_entity_poly.entity_id
_entity_poly.type
_entity_poly.pdbx_seq_one_letter_code
_entity_poly.pdbx_strand_id
1 'polypeptide(L)'
;MVVTCSFYGFASRVTKVDLLVDKEKLAVGNVFAYGGDNYIILSIFEASGKFHANVALEHVHRARTPPRPRAANAGLLEFDENGSGGNHQESALHARLKATEAKLQHLLHEREEVLSMLERAIQQLDRLHRDEGAP
;
A
#
# COMPACT_ATOMS: atom_id res chain seq x y z
N MET A 1 -0.15 -2.41 -32.33
CA MET A 1 0.83 -3.54 -32.30
C MET A 1 0.81 -4.15 -30.91
N VAL A 2 0.54 -5.46 -30.80
CA VAL A 2 0.49 -6.17 -29.52
C VAL A 2 1.87 -6.73 -29.17
N VAL A 3 2.32 -6.52 -27.94
CA VAL A 3 3.60 -7.01 -27.42
C VAL A 3 3.38 -7.84 -26.16
N THR A 4 4.26 -8.82 -25.92
CA THR A 4 4.30 -9.52 -24.63
C THR A 4 5.09 -8.68 -23.63
N CYS A 5 4.48 -8.37 -22.49
CA CYS A 5 5.12 -7.63 -21.40
C CYS A 5 5.03 -8.42 -20.09
N SER A 6 6.17 -8.49 -19.39
CA SER A 6 6.27 -9.02 -18.04
C SER A 6 5.97 -7.93 -17.02
N PHE A 7 4.89 -8.09 -16.27
CA PHE A 7 4.46 -7.19 -15.22
C PHE A 7 4.86 -7.70 -13.83
N TYR A 8 5.34 -6.78 -12.98
CA TYR A 8 5.78 -7.04 -11.61
C TYR A 8 5.08 -6.09 -10.63
N GLY A 9 4.83 -6.54 -9.40
CA GLY A 9 4.25 -5.70 -8.35
C GLY A 9 2.74 -5.77 -8.19
N PHE A 10 2.10 -6.84 -8.70
CA PHE A 10 0.69 -7.11 -8.39
C PHE A 10 0.51 -7.42 -6.90
N ALA A 11 -0.44 -6.75 -6.25
CA ALA A 11 -0.59 -6.86 -4.80
C ALA A 11 -1.05 -8.26 -4.35
N SER A 12 -1.81 -8.94 -5.21
CA SER A 12 -2.31 -10.30 -4.95
C SER A 12 -1.34 -11.41 -5.35
N ARG A 13 -0.21 -11.08 -6.00
CA ARG A 13 0.72 -12.09 -6.54
C ARG A 13 2.17 -11.66 -6.35
N VAL A 14 2.93 -12.48 -5.63
CA VAL A 14 4.40 -12.33 -5.50
C VAL A 14 5.12 -12.61 -6.83
N THR A 15 4.41 -13.10 -7.84
CA THR A 15 4.97 -13.59 -9.09
C THR A 15 4.80 -12.62 -10.26
N LYS A 16 5.80 -12.66 -11.16
CA LYS A 16 5.78 -12.06 -12.50
C LYS A 16 4.57 -12.58 -13.30
N VAL A 17 3.87 -11.69 -13.99
CA VAL A 17 2.78 -12.07 -14.92
C VAL A 17 3.13 -11.60 -16.32
N ASP A 18 3.11 -12.51 -17.29
CA ASP A 18 3.31 -12.17 -18.69
C ASP A 18 1.95 -11.95 -19.36
N LEU A 19 1.72 -10.74 -19.89
CA LEU A 19 0.46 -10.36 -20.54
C LEU A 19 0.74 -9.85 -21.96
N LEU A 20 -0.22 -10.08 -22.85
CA LEU A 20 -0.26 -9.46 -24.17
C LEU A 20 -0.94 -8.10 -24.05
N VAL A 21 -0.25 -7.05 -24.49
CA VAL A 21 -0.70 -5.67 -24.32
C VAL A 21 -0.46 -4.89 -25.60
N ASP A 22 -1.35 -3.96 -25.91
CA ASP A 22 -1.10 -2.96 -26.95
C ASP A 22 0.10 -2.11 -26.53
N LYS A 23 1.11 -2.03 -27.40
CA LYS A 23 2.32 -1.24 -27.15
C LYS A 23 2.01 0.23 -26.82
N GLU A 24 0.95 0.79 -27.41
CA GLU A 24 0.49 2.17 -27.17
C GLU A 24 -0.09 2.37 -25.76
N LYS A 25 -0.63 1.32 -25.15
CA LYS A 25 -1.16 1.36 -23.78
C LYS A 25 -0.06 1.14 -22.74
N LEU A 26 1.10 0.63 -23.15
CA LEU A 26 2.26 0.45 -22.30
C LEU A 26 3.02 1.78 -22.14
N ALA A 27 2.47 2.68 -21.33
CA ALA A 27 3.12 3.94 -20.97
C ALA A 27 3.12 4.16 -19.46
N VAL A 28 4.17 4.79 -18.95
CA VAL A 28 4.26 5.14 -17.52
C VAL A 28 3.13 6.10 -17.16
N GLY A 29 2.44 5.82 -16.05
CA GLY A 29 1.27 6.56 -15.61
C GLY A 29 -0.06 6.04 -16.14
N ASN A 30 -0.05 5.14 -17.15
CA ASN A 30 -1.28 4.52 -17.61
C ASN A 30 -1.83 3.55 -16.56
N VAL A 31 -3.15 3.50 -16.48
CA VAL A 31 -3.89 2.63 -15.57
C VAL A 31 -4.55 1.52 -16.39
N PHE A 32 -4.53 0.30 -15.85
CA PHE A 32 -5.22 -0.84 -16.43
C PHE A 32 -5.82 -1.73 -15.34
N ALA A 33 -6.89 -2.45 -15.69
CA ALA A 33 -7.56 -3.37 -14.79
C ALA A 33 -6.97 -4.78 -14.93
N TYR A 34 -6.70 -5.44 -13.82
CA TYR A 34 -6.24 -6.83 -13.78
C TYR A 34 -6.73 -7.52 -12.51
N GLY A 35 -7.42 -8.66 -12.67
CA GLY A 35 -7.90 -9.45 -11.53
C GLY A 35 -8.92 -8.73 -10.64
N GLY A 36 -9.66 -7.76 -11.18
CA GLY A 36 -10.65 -6.96 -10.44
C GLY A 36 -10.09 -5.67 -9.81
N ASP A 37 -8.78 -5.45 -9.88
CA ASP A 37 -8.10 -4.27 -9.34
C ASP A 37 -7.52 -3.37 -10.45
N ASN A 38 -7.36 -2.08 -10.15
CA ASN A 38 -6.69 -1.12 -11.03
C ASN A 38 -5.22 -0.94 -10.65
N TYR A 39 -4.34 -1.07 -11.65
CA TYR A 39 -2.90 -0.93 -11.53
C TYR A 39 -2.38 0.20 -12.38
N ILE A 40 -1.44 0.97 -11.85
CA ILE A 40 -0.72 2.02 -12.56
C ILE A 40 0.69 1.54 -12.94
N ILE A 41 1.10 1.82 -14.17
CA ILE A 41 2.46 1.54 -14.62
C ILE A 41 3.43 2.59 -14.06
N LEU A 42 4.41 2.14 -13.29
CA LEU A 42 5.40 3.00 -12.64
C LEU A 42 6.66 3.18 -13.48
N SER A 43 7.10 2.12 -14.15
CA SER A 43 8.30 2.14 -15.00
C SER A 43 8.19 1.05 -16.06
N ILE A 44 8.76 1.31 -17.22
CA ILE A 44 8.85 0.34 -18.31
C ILE A 44 10.31 0.29 -18.75
N PHE A 45 10.83 -0.90 -18.96
CA PHE A 45 12.14 -1.11 -19.57
C PHE A 45 12.10 -2.29 -20.54
N GLU A 46 12.98 -2.27 -21.52
CA GLU A 46 13.14 -3.35 -22.47
C GLU A 46 14.44 -4.10 -22.15
N ALA A 47 14.35 -5.42 -22.01
CA ALA A 47 15.50 -6.28 -21.78
C ALA A 47 15.36 -7.55 -22.63
N SER A 48 16.42 -7.92 -23.35
CA SER A 48 16.46 -9.13 -24.17
C SER A 48 15.29 -9.27 -25.16
N GLY A 49 14.83 -8.14 -25.74
CA GLY A 49 13.72 -8.11 -26.70
C GLY A 49 12.33 -8.32 -26.08
N LYS A 50 12.20 -8.18 -24.76
CA LYS A 50 10.92 -8.23 -24.04
C LYS A 50 10.71 -6.96 -23.23
N PHE A 51 9.45 -6.54 -23.13
CA PHE A 51 9.07 -5.42 -22.28
C PHE A 51 8.85 -5.90 -20.86
N HIS A 52 9.32 -5.11 -19.90
CA HIS A 52 9.13 -5.32 -18.48
C HIS A 52 8.52 -4.05 -17.88
N ALA A 53 7.48 -4.22 -17.07
CA ALA A 53 6.78 -3.12 -16.43
C ALA A 53 6.60 -3.36 -14.94
N ASN A 54 6.96 -2.36 -14.12
CA ASN A 54 6.62 -2.35 -12.70
C ASN A 54 5.28 -1.65 -12.52
N VAL A 55 4.40 -2.24 -11.73
CA VAL A 55 3.08 -1.70 -11.46
C VAL A 55 2.80 -1.60 -9.97
N ALA A 56 1.87 -0.73 -9.61
CA ALA A 56 1.35 -0.63 -8.26
C ALA A 56 -0.17 -0.46 -8.29
N LEU A 57 -0.83 -0.84 -7.20
CA LEU A 57 -2.25 -0.55 -7.00
C LEU A 57 -2.50 0.96 -7.06
N GLU A 58 -3.44 1.37 -7.92
CA GLU A 58 -3.71 2.78 -8.17
C GLU A 58 -4.09 3.54 -6.89
N HIS A 59 -4.95 2.95 -6.05
CA HIS A 59 -5.40 3.58 -4.81
C HIS A 59 -4.28 3.71 -3.77
N VAL A 60 -3.30 2.79 -3.74
CA VAL A 60 -2.13 2.88 -2.87
C VAL A 60 -1.14 3.93 -3.39
N HIS A 61 -0.98 4.01 -4.71
CA HIS A 61 -0.09 5.00 -5.32
C HIS A 61 -0.62 6.42 -5.16
N ARG A 62 -1.92 6.65 -5.39
CA ARG A 62 -2.58 7.96 -5.19
C ARG A 62 -2.52 8.43 -3.74
N ALA A 63 -2.58 7.53 -2.76
CA ALA A 63 -2.43 7.88 -1.35
C ALA A 63 -1.00 8.30 -0.97
N ARG A 64 0.01 7.87 -1.73
CA ARG A 64 1.44 8.15 -1.46
C ARG A 64 2.02 9.32 -2.25
N THR A 65 1.36 9.75 -3.34
CA THR A 65 1.83 10.90 -4.12
C THR A 65 1.04 12.15 -3.73
N PRO A 66 1.70 13.26 -3.33
CA PRO A 66 1.02 14.55 -3.24
C PRO A 66 0.40 14.85 -4.62
N PRO A 67 -0.78 15.50 -4.68
CA PRO A 67 -1.48 15.74 -5.94
C PRO A 67 -0.56 16.53 -6.86
N ARG A 68 0.05 15.83 -7.83
CA ARG A 68 0.88 16.48 -8.84
C ARG A 68 -0.09 17.19 -9.78
N PRO A 69 0.07 18.50 -10.04
CA PRO A 69 -0.74 19.17 -11.03
C PRO A 69 -0.53 18.45 -12.36
N ARG A 70 -1.58 17.79 -12.87
CA ARG A 70 -1.55 17.16 -14.19
C ARG A 70 -1.35 18.29 -15.21
N ALA A 71 -0.23 18.26 -15.92
CA ALA A 71 -0.09 19.04 -17.14
C ALA A 71 -1.17 18.55 -18.11
N ALA A 72 -2.14 19.43 -18.38
CA ALA A 72 -3.21 19.20 -19.31
C ALA A 72 -2.63 18.89 -20.69
N ASN A 73 -2.86 17.69 -21.20
CA ASN A 73 -2.83 17.42 -22.63
C ASN A 73 -4.06 16.59 -22.98
N ALA A 74 -4.72 17.07 -24.04
CA ALA A 74 -6.08 16.83 -24.45
C ALA A 74 -6.46 15.36 -24.65
N GLY A 75 -7.67 15.01 -24.19
CA GLY A 75 -8.31 13.73 -24.40
C GLY A 75 -9.56 13.63 -23.52
N LEU A 76 -10.61 14.32 -23.95
CA LEU A 76 -11.99 14.34 -23.45
C LEU A 76 -12.36 13.24 -22.44
N LEU A 77 -12.60 13.63 -21.19
CA LEU A 77 -13.52 12.91 -20.30
C LEU A 77 -14.45 13.96 -19.70
N GLU A 78 -15.72 13.77 -19.98
CA GLU A 78 -16.84 14.56 -19.46
C GLU A 78 -16.76 14.59 -17.93
N PHE A 79 -16.92 15.79 -17.38
CA PHE A 79 -17.29 15.92 -15.98
C PHE A 79 -18.71 15.39 -15.86
N ASP A 80 -18.84 14.22 -15.22
CA ASP A 80 -20.13 13.82 -14.66
C ASP A 80 -20.39 14.78 -13.49
N GLU A 81 -21.03 15.90 -13.83
CA GLU A 81 -21.52 16.90 -12.91
C GLU A 81 -22.76 16.32 -12.21
N ASN A 82 -22.51 15.34 -11.33
CA ASN A 82 -23.48 14.94 -10.32
C ASN A 82 -22.87 15.15 -8.95
N GLY A 83 -23.39 16.18 -8.31
CA GLY A 83 -22.86 16.76 -7.09
C GLY A 83 -23.08 15.92 -5.83
N SER A 84 -22.43 16.41 -4.77
CA SER A 84 -22.77 16.13 -3.37
C SER A 84 -22.37 14.75 -2.80
N GLY A 85 -21.10 14.35 -2.94
CA GLY A 85 -20.55 13.15 -2.27
C GLY A 85 -19.26 13.34 -1.46
N GLY A 86 -18.52 14.45 -1.64
CA GLY A 86 -17.16 14.61 -1.10
C GLY A 86 -17.06 14.64 0.42
N ASN A 87 -18.00 15.29 1.11
CA ASN A 87 -17.94 15.46 2.57
C ASN A 87 -18.16 14.16 3.36
N HIS A 88 -18.95 13.22 2.84
CA HIS A 88 -19.26 11.98 3.57
C HIS A 88 -18.12 10.97 3.46
N GLN A 89 -17.44 10.92 2.31
CA GLN A 89 -16.30 10.02 2.13
C GLN A 89 -15.07 10.51 2.90
N GLU A 90 -14.83 11.83 2.93
CA GLU A 90 -13.76 12.42 3.73
C GLU A 90 -14.02 12.26 5.24
N SER A 91 -15.26 12.47 5.69
CA SER A 91 -15.67 12.21 7.08
C SER A 91 -15.52 10.74 7.48
N ALA A 92 -15.91 9.81 6.61
CA ALA A 92 -15.75 8.38 6.84
C ALA A 92 -14.27 7.96 6.91
N LEU A 93 -13.42 8.54 6.07
CA LEU A 93 -11.97 8.32 6.12
C LEU A 93 -11.36 8.91 7.41
N HIS A 94 -11.79 10.10 7.82
CA HIS A 94 -11.35 10.72 9.07
C HIS A 94 -11.77 9.90 10.29
N ALA A 95 -13.00 9.39 10.31
CA ALA A 95 -13.49 8.51 11.36
C ALA A 95 -12.69 7.20 11.42
N ARG A 96 -12.36 6.63 10.25
CA ARG A 96 -11.55 5.41 10.15
C ARG A 96 -10.11 5.63 10.61
N LEU A 97 -9.50 6.76 10.25
CA LEU A 97 -8.17 7.16 10.74
C LEU A 97 -8.17 7.29 12.27
N LYS A 98 -9.15 8.00 12.83
CA LYS A 98 -9.28 8.16 14.28
C LYS A 98 -9.50 6.83 15.00
N ALA A 99 -10.28 5.93 14.42
CA ALA A 99 -10.49 4.58 14.95
C ALA A 99 -9.19 3.75 14.92
N THR A 100 -8.41 3.84 13.83
CA THR A 100 -7.11 3.16 13.74
C THR A 100 -6.08 3.74 14.70
N GLU A 101 -6.08 5.06 14.91
CA GLU A 101 -5.20 5.73 15.86
C GLU A 101 -5.53 5.33 17.31
N ALA A 102 -6.81 5.28 17.67
CA ALA A 102 -7.24 4.78 18.98
C ALA A 102 -6.83 3.31 19.18
N LYS A 103 -6.96 2.47 18.14
CA LYS A 103 -6.51 1.08 18.20
C LYS A 103 -5.00 0.96 18.37
N LEU A 104 -4.23 1.83 17.71
CA LEU A 104 -2.78 1.89 17.88
C LEU A 104 -2.41 2.28 19.32
N GLN A 105 -3.04 3.31 19.88
CA GLN A 105 -2.83 3.73 21.26
C GLN A 105 -3.15 2.61 22.26
N HIS A 106 -4.23 1.87 22.04
CA HIS A 106 -4.58 0.70 22.85
C HIS A 106 -3.50 -0.39 22.80
N LEU A 107 -3.02 -0.74 21.60
CA LEU A 107 -1.97 -1.75 21.43
C LEU A 107 -0.63 -1.31 22.04
N LEU A 108 -0.32 0.00 21.99
CA LEU A 108 0.86 0.54 22.65
C LEU A 108 0.75 0.43 24.18
N HIS A 109 -0.44 0.69 24.73
CA HIS A 109 -0.69 0.52 26.15
C HIS A 109 -0.58 -0.95 26.59
N GLU A 110 -1.20 -1.88 25.86
CA GLU A 110 -1.05 -3.32 26.12
C GLU A 110 0.41 -3.76 26.07
N ARG A 111 1.19 -3.23 25.12
CA ARG A 111 2.64 -3.51 25.03
C ARG A 111 3.38 -3.02 26.27
N GLU A 112 3.08 -1.83 26.77
CA GLU A 112 3.69 -1.29 27.98
C GLU A 112 3.33 -2.12 29.22
N GLU A 113 2.08 -2.55 29.35
CA GLU A 113 1.64 -3.45 30.44
C GLU A 113 2.38 -4.79 30.39
N VAL A 114 2.48 -5.40 29.21
CA VAL A 114 3.22 -6.66 29.01
C VAL A 114 4.70 -6.49 29.32
N LEU A 115 5.32 -5.38 28.91
CA LEU A 115 6.70 -5.08 29.27
C LEU A 115 6.88 -4.94 30.77
N SER A 116 5.98 -4.23 31.46
CA SER A 116 6.04 -4.09 32.92
C SER A 116 5.87 -5.45 33.63
N MET A 117 5.01 -6.33 33.12
CA MET A 117 4.87 -7.70 33.64
C MET A 117 6.16 -8.51 33.42
N LEU A 118 6.76 -8.43 32.24
CA LEU A 118 8.02 -9.11 31.93
C LEU A 118 9.16 -8.61 32.81
N GLU A 119 9.30 -7.30 33.00
CA GLU A 119 10.31 -6.72 33.89
C GLU A 119 10.12 -7.20 35.34
N ARG A 120 8.88 -7.25 35.83
CA ARG A 120 8.59 -7.79 37.17
C ARG A 120 8.93 -9.28 37.27
N ALA A 121 8.62 -10.07 36.23
CA ALA A 121 8.96 -11.49 36.20
C ALA A 121 10.49 -11.72 36.17
N ILE A 122 11.22 -10.92 35.39
CA ILE A 122 12.69 -10.93 35.37
C ILE A 122 13.24 -10.58 36.76
N GLN A 123 12.72 -9.51 37.39
CA GLN A 123 13.15 -9.14 38.75
C GLN A 123 12.83 -10.22 39.79
N GLN A 124 11.71 -10.95 39.65
CA GLN A 124 11.37 -12.08 40.51
C GLN A 124 12.35 -13.25 40.31
N LEU A 125 12.68 -13.58 39.06
CA LEU A 125 13.68 -14.60 38.73
C LEU A 125 15.07 -14.23 39.23
N ASP A 126 15.47 -12.96 39.12
CA ASP A 126 16.75 -12.45 39.63
C ASP A 126 16.82 -12.54 41.16
N ARG A 127 15.70 -12.30 41.86
CA ARG A 127 15.62 -12.46 43.32
C ARG A 127 15.77 -13.92 43.72
N LEU A 128 15.05 -14.83 43.06
CA LEU A 128 15.15 -16.27 43.30
C LEU A 128 16.56 -16.81 43.04
N HIS A 129 17.21 -16.38 41.94
CA HIS A 129 18.60 -16.75 41.65
C HIS A 129 19.60 -16.23 42.69
N ARG A 130 19.35 -15.07 43.32
CA ARG A 130 20.20 -14.56 44.39
C ARG A 130 19.97 -15.29 45.71
N ASP A 131 18.74 -15.69 46.01
CA ASP A 131 18.40 -16.45 47.22
C ASP A 131 18.92 -17.91 47.15
N GLU A 132 18.95 -18.54 45.97
CA GLU A 132 19.58 -19.86 45.77
C GLU A 132 21.13 -19.82 45.77
N GLY A 133 21.72 -18.63 45.67
CA GLY A 133 23.17 -18.40 45.68
C GLY A 133 23.75 -17.97 47.03
N ALA A 134 22.94 -17.90 48.10
CA ALA A 134 23.44 -17.61 49.44
C ALA A 134 23.99 -18.90 50.10
N PRO A 135 25.24 -18.92 50.61
CA PRO A 135 25.82 -20.06 51.32
C PRO A 135 25.16 -20.32 52.68
#